data_AF-A0A1S2MCC4-F1
#
_entry.id   AF-A0A1S2MCC4-F1
#
_cell.length_a   1.000
_cell.length_b   1.000
_cell.length_c   1.000
_cell.angle_alpha   90.00
_cell.angle_beta   90.00
_cell.angle_gamma   90.00
#
_symmetry.space_group_name_H-M   'P 1'
#
loop_
_entity.id
_entity.type
_entity.pdbx_description
1 polymer ?
#
loop_
_entity_poly.entity_id
_entity_poly.type
_entity_poly.pdbx_seq_one_letter_code
_entity_poly.pdbx_strand_id
1 'polypeptide(L)' 'MPVILPEDTYEMWLNPDVNDTDLLKSLLIPYPADKMSSYKVLTLVNSPKNDHPEILTPLNSR' A
#
# COMPACT_ATOMS: atom_id res chain seq x y z
N MET A 1 8.29 -2.71 2.95
CA MET A 1 6.85 -2.60 3.27
C MET A 1 6.51 -1.12 3.33
N PRO A 2 5.47 -0.65 2.62
CA PRO A 2 5.04 0.74 2.72
C PRO A 2 4.41 1.02 4.08
N VAL A 3 4.38 2.30 4.47
CA VAL A 3 3.51 2.77 5.56
C VAL A 3 2.11 2.92 4.99
N ILE A 4 1.16 2.12 5.49
CA ILE A 4 -0.24 2.19 5.08
C ILE A 4 -0.98 2.90 6.21
N LEU A 5 -1.56 4.05 5.89
CA LEU A 5 -2.26 4.88 6.86
C LEU A 5 -3.71 4.43 7.04
N PRO A 6 -4.25 4.46 8.26
CA PRO A 6 -5.69 4.41 8.50
C PRO A 6 -6.42 5.59 7.84
N GLU A 7 -7.62 5.36 7.30
CA GLU A 7 -8.39 6.37 6.56
C GLU A 7 -8.71 7.62 7.42
N ASP A 8 -8.93 7.45 8.72
CA ASP A 8 -9.20 8.53 9.68
C ASP A 8 -7.98 9.45 9.92
N THR A 9 -6.78 9.03 9.51
CA THR A 9 -5.56 9.83 9.63
C THR A 9 -5.18 10.58 8.35
N TYR A 10 -5.92 10.41 7.25
CA TYR A 10 -5.60 11.02 5.96
C TYR A 10 -5.63 12.55 6.00
N GLU A 11 -6.66 13.13 6.62
CA GLU A 11 -6.78 14.59 6.76
C GLU A 11 -5.58 15.16 7.52
N MET A 12 -5.15 14.50 8.59
CA MET A 12 -3.97 14.92 9.36
C MET A 12 -2.68 14.80 8.53
N TRP A 13 -2.54 13.74 7.75
CA TRP A 13 -1.36 13.51 6.91
C TRP A 13 -1.24 14.49 5.74
N LEU A 14 -2.37 14.86 5.14
CA LEU A 14 -2.42 15.73 3.95
C LEU A 14 -2.49 17.22 4.29
N ASN A 15 -2.78 17.59 5.55
CA ASN A 15 -2.94 18.98 5.94
C ASN A 15 -1.58 19.72 5.99
N PRO A 16 -1.35 20.71 5.13
CA PRO A 16 -0.09 21.47 5.08
C PRO A 16 0.14 22.35 6.32
N ASP A 17 -0.89 22.65 7.10
CA ASP A 17 -0.78 23.44 8.33
C ASP A 17 -0.28 22.59 9.52
N VAL A 18 -0.31 21.25 9.39
CA VAL A 18 0.24 20.33 10.41
C VAL A 18 1.76 20.28 10.28
N ASN A 19 2.44 21.03 11.14
CA ASN A 19 3.91 21.11 11.18
C ASN A 19 4.53 20.30 12.32
N ASP A 20 3.72 19.62 13.14
CA ASP A 20 4.20 18.76 14.22
C ASP A 20 4.76 17.45 13.64
N THR A 21 6.09 17.41 13.53
CA THR A 21 6.80 16.28 12.96
C THR A 21 6.71 15.03 13.84
N ASP A 22 6.61 15.18 15.17
CA ASP A 22 6.57 14.04 16.07
C ASP A 22 5.19 13.38 16.05
N LEU A 23 4.13 14.18 15.93
CA LEU A 23 2.79 13.70 15.61
C LEU A 23 2.77 12.92 14.29
N LEU A 24 3.33 13.47 13.22
CA LEU A 24 3.36 12.78 11.92
C LEU A 24 4.19 11.48 11.96
N LYS A 25 5.31 11.45 12.69
CA LYS A 25 6.11 10.22 12.88
C LYS A 25 5.34 9.13 13.60
N SER A 26 4.41 9.47 14.49
CA SER A 26 3.58 8.49 15.20
C SER A 26 2.69 7.66 14.26
N LEU A 27 2.41 8.18 13.06
CA LEU A 27 1.68 7.45 12.00
C LEU A 27 2.54 6.45 11.22
N LEU A 28 3.88 6.56 11.29
CA LEU A 28 4.82 5.79 10.48
C LEU A 28 5.09 4.40 11.08
N ILE A 29 4.02 3.66 11.36
CA ILE A 29 4.08 2.32 11.93
C ILE A 29 3.76 1.25 10.87
N PRO A 30 4.29 0.02 11.02
CA PRO A 30 3.90 -1.08 10.15
C PRO A 30 2.40 -1.35 10.23
N TYR A 31 1.77 -1.56 9.07
CA TYR A 31 0.36 -1.95 9.02
C TYR A 31 0.16 -3.38 9.55
N PRO A 32 -0.93 -3.67 10.30
CA PRO A 32 -1.17 -5.00 10.84
C PRO A 32 -1.25 -6.06 9.73
N ALA A 33 -0.40 -7.10 9.82
CA ALA A 33 -0.29 -8.12 8.79
C ALA A 33 -1.55 -8.99 8.66
N ASP A 34 -2.31 -9.15 9.74
CA ASP A 34 -3.61 -9.84 9.79
C ASP A 34 -4.71 -9.11 9.01
N LYS A 35 -4.55 -7.80 8.79
CA LYS A 35 -5.43 -7.00 7.93
C LYS A 35 -4.97 -6.99 6.47
N MET A 36 -3.89 -7.70 6.13
CA MET A 36 -3.37 -7.81 4.77
C MET A 36 -3.60 -9.21 4.21
N SER A 37 -3.79 -9.29 2.90
CA SER A 37 -3.79 -10.55 2.15
C SER A 37 -2.79 -10.43 0.99
N SER A 38 -2.20 -11.55 0.61
CA SER A 38 -1.29 -11.63 -0.54
C SER A 38 -1.50 -12.94 -1.31
N TYR A 39 -1.25 -12.88 -2.61
CA TYR A 39 -1.32 -14.03 -3.50
C TYR A 39 -0.24 -13.92 -4.57
N LYS A 40 0.19 -15.06 -5.11
CA LYS A 40 1.21 -15.11 -6.16
C LYS A 40 0.58 -14.76 -7.50
N VAL A 41 1.20 -13.85 -8.25
CA VAL A 41 0.81 -13.47 -9.62
C VAL A 41 1.77 -14.04 -10.66
N LEU A 42 1.43 -13.88 -11.94
CA LEU A 42 2.30 -14.21 -13.06
C LEU A 42 3.53 -13.30 -13.12
N THR A 43 4.63 -13.79 -13.69
CA THR A 43 5.85 -12.98 -13.92
C THR A 43 5.67 -11.88 -14.97
N LEU A 44 4.49 -11.79 -15.60
CA LEU A 44 4.14 -10.76 -16.57
C LEU A 44 4.34 -9.35 -15.99
N VAL A 45 4.08 -9.17 -14.70
CA VAL A 45 4.25 -7.89 -13.97
C VAL A 45 5.69 -7.37 -13.95
N ASN A 46 6.70 -8.21 -14.20
CA ASN A 46 8.11 -7.81 -14.11
C ASN A 46 8.53 -6.82 -15.20
N SER A 47 7.76 -6.70 -16.29
CA SER A 47 8.01 -5.74 -17.36
C SER A 47 7.01 -4.58 -17.27
N PRO A 48 7.47 -3.32 -17.08
CA PRO A 48 6.59 -2.16 -16.99
C PRO A 48 5.86 -1.84 -18.31
N LYS A 49 6.21 -2.52 -19.42
CA LYS A 49 5.48 -2.43 -20.69
C LYS A 49 4.11 -3.12 -20.64
N ASN A 50 3.90 -4.02 -19.68
CA ASN A 50 2.66 -4.75 -19.52
C ASN A 50 1.76 -3.99 -18.54
N ASP A 51 0.87 -3.15 -19.05
CA ASP A 51 -0.07 -2.34 -18.27
C ASP A 51 -1.52 -2.76 -18.57
N HIS A 52 -1.82 -4.02 -18.24
CA HIS A 52 -3.11 -4.65 -18.48
C HIS A 52 -3.56 -5.41 -17.22
N PRO A 53 -4.86 -5.59 -16.99
CA PRO A 53 -5.38 -6.21 -15.76
C PRO A 53 -4.80 -7.60 -15.46
N GLU A 54 -4.40 -8.34 -16.50
CA GLU A 54 -3.84 -9.69 -16.41
C GLU A 54 -2.57 -9.80 -15.56
N ILE A 55 -1.83 -8.69 -15.34
CA ILE A 55 -0.65 -8.69 -14.47
C ILE A 55 -1.00 -8.95 -13.00
N LEU A 56 -2.26 -8.73 -12.60
CA LEU A 56 -2.77 -9.00 -11.26
C LEU A 56 -3.44 -10.38 -11.15
N THR A 57 -3.50 -11.17 -12.22
CA THR A 57 -4.15 -12.49 -12.19
C THR A 57 -3.36 -13.44 -11.27
N PRO A 58 -4.03 -14.14 -10.32
CA PRO A 58 -3.35 -15.12 -9.48
C PRO A 58 -2.82 -16.29 -10.31
N LEU A 59 -1.59 -16.74 -10.01
CA LEU A 59 -0.85 -17.77 -10.76
C LEU A 59 -1.62 -19.09 -10.93
N ASN A 60 -2.51 -19.42 -9.99
CA ASN A 60 -3.27 -20.67 -9.96
C ASN A 60 -4.74 -20.52 -10.37
N SER A 61 -5.15 -19.37 -10.92
CA SER A 61 -6.52 -19.21 -11.44
C SER A 61 -6.62 -19.97 -12.76
N ARG A 62 -7.32 -21.10 -12.76
CA ARG A 62 -7.67 -21.87 -13.97
C ARG A 62 -9.09 -21.55 -14.39
#